data_AF-A0A1F8RX42-F1
#
_entry.id   AF-A0A1F8RX42-F1
#
_cell.length_a   1.000
_cell.length_b   1.000
_cell.length_c   1.000
_cell.angle_alpha   90.00
_cell.angle_beta   90.00
_cell.angle_gamma   90.00
#
_symmetry.space_group_name_H-M   'P 1'
#
loop_
_entity.id
_entity.type
_entity.pdbx_description
1 polymer ?
#
loop_
_entity_poly.entity_id
_entity_poly.type
_entity_poly.pdbx_seq_one_letter_code
_entity_poly.pdbx_strand_id
1 'polypeptide(L)'
;MSQLIVLYPRAWRARYGEELKDIAAAGPLGIGGSIDLVRGALDAHRHPELVDPSVAPPTGLEPVSPQRLADLRVARRLGIASWLGAVAWIFAWVVAANGPMVGSGVDAYRDGAAAFPIYFAALVMLSAGLIGQMIRLPGRARAARLGAFIGIFAAPLWGLGPWLLVFALVLLLALLLLAVGAWWVGEWSGPTAFTVVAVTVIGSSIMVSVLGGGASRPIGEVLMVLFVSLLTVNWLAIGANLQVLPSVIEGIAGGEATTAETAPA
;
A
#
# COMPACT_ATOMS: atom_id res chain seq x y z
N MET A 1 -29.67 -4.91 -14.08
CA MET A 1 -29.09 -6.09 -13.39
C MET A 1 -28.15 -6.92 -14.27
N SER A 2 -28.40 -7.07 -15.57
CA SER A 2 -27.47 -7.75 -16.52
C SER A 2 -26.07 -7.09 -16.60
N GLN A 3 -25.96 -5.79 -16.29
CA GLN A 3 -24.70 -5.04 -16.40
C GLN A 3 -23.61 -5.41 -15.38
N LEU A 4 -23.95 -5.83 -14.16
CA LEU A 4 -22.93 -6.21 -13.16
C LEU A 4 -22.31 -7.56 -13.49
N ILE A 5 -23.07 -8.49 -14.07
CA ILE A 5 -22.55 -9.79 -14.53
C ILE A 5 -21.56 -9.59 -15.67
N VAL A 6 -21.74 -8.56 -16.53
CA VAL A 6 -20.78 -8.22 -17.60
C VAL A 6 -19.39 -7.88 -17.05
N LEU A 7 -19.27 -7.48 -15.79
CA LEU A 7 -17.97 -7.24 -15.14
C LEU A 7 -17.15 -8.52 -15.02
N TYR A 8 -17.75 -9.71 -15.04
CA TYR A 8 -16.98 -10.96 -14.97
C TYR A 8 -16.26 -11.27 -16.30
N PRO A 9 -15.05 -11.88 -16.24
CA PRO A 9 -14.36 -12.39 -17.42
C PRO A 9 -15.23 -13.35 -18.24
N ARG A 10 -15.00 -13.44 -19.56
CA ARG A 10 -15.82 -14.29 -20.45
C ARG A 10 -15.84 -15.76 -20.05
N ALA A 11 -14.69 -16.32 -19.64
CA ALA A 11 -14.59 -17.72 -19.19
C ALA A 11 -15.42 -17.98 -17.92
N TRP A 12 -15.34 -17.07 -16.95
CA TRP A 12 -16.15 -17.12 -15.72
C TRP A 12 -17.64 -17.01 -16.01
N ARG A 13 -18.03 -16.10 -16.90
CA ARG A 13 -19.44 -15.99 -17.33
C ARG A 13 -19.94 -17.22 -18.06
N ALA A 14 -19.11 -17.88 -18.86
CA ALA A 14 -19.49 -19.10 -19.55
C ALA A 14 -19.76 -20.25 -18.57
N ARG A 15 -19.05 -20.29 -17.44
CA ARG A 15 -19.18 -21.35 -16.42
C ARG A 15 -20.23 -21.07 -15.36
N TYR A 16 -20.27 -19.85 -14.82
CA TYR A 16 -21.10 -19.48 -13.67
C TYR A 16 -22.15 -18.41 -13.99
N GLY A 17 -22.26 -18.00 -15.25
CA GLY A 17 -23.12 -16.88 -15.65
C GLY A 17 -24.62 -17.15 -15.44
N GLU A 18 -25.08 -18.38 -15.62
CA GLU A 18 -26.48 -18.73 -15.36
C GLU A 18 -26.77 -18.79 -13.86
N GLU A 19 -25.91 -19.39 -13.04
CA GLU A 19 -26.05 -19.39 -11.58
C GLU A 19 -26.07 -17.95 -11.00
N LEU A 20 -25.20 -17.06 -11.51
CA LEU A 20 -25.18 -15.66 -11.10
C LEU A 20 -26.44 -14.89 -11.54
N LYS A 21 -27.04 -15.25 -12.68
CA LYS A 21 -28.33 -14.69 -13.10
C LYS A 21 -29.47 -15.20 -12.23
N ASP A 22 -29.46 -16.46 -11.83
CA ASP A 22 -30.47 -17.04 -10.95
C ASP A 22 -30.43 -16.40 -9.55
N ILE A 23 -29.22 -16.17 -9.01
CA ILE A 23 -29.04 -15.42 -7.76
C ILE A 23 -29.55 -13.98 -7.90
N ALA A 24 -29.30 -13.33 -9.04
CA ALA A 24 -29.82 -11.99 -9.31
C ALA A 24 -31.34 -11.97 -9.54
N ALA A 25 -31.93 -13.07 -10.04
CA ALA A 25 -33.36 -13.20 -10.28
C ALA A 25 -34.15 -13.54 -9.00
N ALA A 26 -33.50 -14.17 -8.01
CA ALA A 26 -34.10 -14.53 -6.72
C ALA A 26 -34.54 -13.33 -5.86
N GLY A 27 -34.05 -12.12 -6.16
CA GLY A 27 -34.52 -10.88 -5.55
C GLY A 27 -33.63 -9.68 -5.87
N PRO A 28 -34.11 -8.44 -5.64
CA PRO A 28 -33.28 -7.26 -5.81
C PRO A 28 -32.11 -7.31 -4.82
N LEU A 29 -30.90 -7.36 -5.36
CA LEU A 29 -29.67 -7.29 -4.57
C LEU A 29 -29.63 -5.94 -3.83
N GLY A 30 -29.55 -5.98 -2.50
CA GLY A 30 -29.25 -4.79 -1.71
C GLY A 30 -27.86 -4.23 -2.03
N ILE A 31 -27.51 -3.10 -1.41
CA ILE A 31 -26.19 -2.46 -1.57
C ILE A 31 -25.07 -3.45 -1.24
N GLY A 32 -25.22 -4.26 -0.19
CA GLY A 32 -24.26 -5.31 0.17
C GLY A 32 -24.07 -6.34 -0.94
N GLY A 33 -25.15 -6.90 -1.47
CA GLY A 33 -25.08 -7.88 -2.57
C GLY A 33 -24.47 -7.31 -3.85
N SER A 34 -24.69 -6.03 -4.14
CA SER A 34 -24.04 -5.35 -5.27
C SER A 34 -22.53 -5.19 -5.07
N ILE A 35 -22.10 -4.84 -3.85
CA ILE A 35 -20.67 -4.76 -3.50
C ILE A 35 -20.02 -6.13 -3.58
N ASP A 36 -20.69 -7.18 -3.10
CA ASP A 36 -20.18 -8.55 -3.15
C ASP A 36 -20.05 -9.06 -4.59
N LEU A 37 -21.00 -8.72 -5.48
CA LEU A 37 -20.90 -9.07 -6.90
C LEU A 37 -19.72 -8.36 -7.59
N VAL A 38 -19.48 -7.09 -7.28
CA VAL A 38 -18.33 -6.34 -7.81
C VAL A 38 -17.02 -6.92 -7.27
N ARG A 39 -16.97 -7.29 -5.99
CA ARG A 39 -15.82 -7.99 -5.40
C ARG A 39 -15.56 -9.32 -6.08
N GLY A 40 -16.59 -10.13 -6.30
CA GLY A 40 -16.48 -11.41 -6.99
C GLY A 40 -16.04 -11.25 -8.44
N ALA A 41 -16.55 -10.24 -9.16
CA ALA A 41 -16.11 -9.93 -10.51
C ALA A 41 -14.62 -9.53 -10.56
N LEU A 42 -14.19 -8.69 -9.62
CA LEU A 42 -12.79 -8.29 -9.48
C LEU A 42 -11.89 -9.48 -9.11
N ASP A 43 -12.33 -10.36 -8.24
CA ASP A 43 -11.61 -11.58 -7.86
C ASP A 43 -11.44 -12.52 -9.06
N ALA A 44 -12.50 -12.71 -9.85
CA ALA A 44 -12.46 -13.48 -11.09
C ALA A 44 -11.45 -12.94 -12.12
N HIS A 45 -11.24 -11.61 -12.17
CA HIS A 45 -10.19 -11.00 -13.00
C HIS A 45 -8.78 -11.22 -12.45
N ARG A 46 -8.62 -11.35 -11.13
CA ARG A 46 -7.32 -11.64 -10.49
C ARG A 46 -6.92 -13.10 -10.62
N HIS A 47 -7.89 -13.99 -10.66
CA HIS A 47 -7.70 -15.43 -10.67
C HIS A 47 -8.33 -16.11 -11.89
N PRO A 48 -7.89 -15.77 -13.13
CA PRO A 48 -8.37 -16.45 -14.33
C PRO A 48 -8.07 -17.96 -14.31
N GLU A 49 -7.01 -18.39 -13.61
CA GLU A 49 -6.58 -19.78 -13.48
C GLU A 49 -7.63 -20.71 -12.83
N LEU A 50 -8.55 -20.18 -12.02
CA LEU A 50 -9.56 -21.00 -11.31
C LEU A 50 -10.64 -21.55 -12.24
N VAL A 51 -10.76 -21.01 -13.45
CA VAL A 51 -11.80 -21.38 -14.43
C VAL A 51 -11.23 -22.00 -15.69
N ASP A 52 -9.91 -22.00 -15.87
CA ASP A 52 -9.26 -22.66 -16.99
C ASP A 52 -9.05 -24.16 -16.70
N PRO A 53 -9.77 -25.08 -17.36
CA PRO A 53 -9.59 -26.52 -17.16
C PRO A 53 -8.23 -27.04 -17.64
N SER A 54 -7.45 -26.25 -18.39
CA SER A 54 -6.07 -26.60 -18.76
C SER A 54 -5.05 -26.31 -17.66
N VAL A 55 -5.43 -25.50 -16.67
CA VAL A 55 -4.65 -25.26 -15.46
C VAL A 55 -5.15 -26.26 -14.42
N ALA A 56 -4.52 -27.43 -14.36
CA ALA A 56 -4.78 -28.40 -13.30
C ALA A 56 -4.76 -27.68 -11.94
N PRO A 57 -5.64 -28.05 -10.98
CA PRO A 57 -5.54 -27.53 -9.63
C PRO A 57 -4.09 -27.73 -9.16
N PRO A 58 -3.47 -26.77 -8.44
CA PRO A 58 -2.07 -26.89 -8.04
C PRO A 58 -1.91 -28.11 -7.13
N THR A 59 -1.72 -29.28 -7.73
CA THR A 59 -1.45 -30.55 -7.07
C THR A 59 0.01 -30.52 -6.70
N GLY A 60 0.29 -29.91 -5.56
CA GLY A 60 1.62 -29.71 -5.02
C GLY A 60 1.88 -28.22 -4.82
N LEU A 61 1.64 -27.74 -3.60
CA LEU A 61 2.21 -26.48 -3.17
C LEU A 61 3.73 -26.66 -3.22
N GLU A 62 4.37 -26.01 -4.19
CA GLU A 62 5.82 -26.07 -4.32
C GLU A 62 6.45 -25.54 -3.01
N PRO A 63 7.33 -26.31 -2.35
CA PRO A 63 7.92 -25.86 -1.09
C PRO A 63 8.69 -24.56 -1.30
N VAL A 64 8.36 -23.54 -0.50
CA VAL A 64 9.01 -22.22 -0.57
C VAL A 64 10.51 -22.39 -0.33
N SER A 65 11.33 -21.90 -1.26
CA SER A 65 12.78 -22.06 -1.15
C SER A 65 13.33 -21.39 0.14
N PRO A 66 14.36 -21.96 0.80
CA PRO A 66 14.97 -21.36 1.99
C PRO A 66 15.45 -19.92 1.78
N GLN A 67 15.91 -19.62 0.57
CA GLN A 67 16.31 -18.27 0.16
C GLN A 67 15.13 -17.31 0.18
N ARG A 68 13.97 -17.73 -0.33
CA ARG A 68 12.76 -16.90 -0.32
C ARG A 68 12.29 -16.60 1.10
N LEU A 69 12.39 -17.56 2.02
CA LEU A 69 12.10 -17.32 3.45
C LEU A 69 13.10 -16.34 4.10
N ALA A 70 14.39 -16.39 3.72
CA ALA A 70 15.38 -15.42 4.17
C ALA A 70 15.04 -14.01 3.68
N ASP A 71 14.68 -13.85 2.40
CA ASP A 71 14.27 -12.58 1.80
C ASP A 71 13.05 -11.98 2.51
N LEU A 72 12.04 -12.81 2.82
CA LEU A 72 10.86 -12.36 3.56
C LEU A 72 11.19 -11.91 4.99
N ARG A 73 12.15 -12.57 5.66
CA ARG A 73 12.63 -12.13 6.98
C ARG A 73 13.34 -10.77 6.91
N VAL A 74 14.13 -10.54 5.85
CA VAL A 74 14.73 -9.22 5.59
C VAL A 74 13.65 -8.18 5.34
N ALA A 75 12.68 -8.47 4.46
CA ALA A 75 11.56 -7.58 4.17
C ALA A 75 10.78 -7.21 5.45
N ARG A 76 10.56 -8.17 6.35
CA ARG A 76 9.92 -7.95 7.64
C ARG A 76 10.69 -6.98 8.54
N ARG A 77 12.01 -7.12 8.64
CA ARG A 77 12.88 -6.20 9.39
C ARG A 77 12.83 -4.79 8.80
N LEU A 78 12.80 -4.67 7.48
CA LEU A 78 12.63 -3.38 6.81
C LEU A 78 11.24 -2.76 7.06
N GLY A 79 10.21 -3.59 7.25
CA GLY A 79 8.89 -3.13 7.71
C GLY A 79 8.92 -2.52 9.11
N ILE A 80 9.66 -3.14 10.04
CA ILE A 80 9.88 -2.58 11.39
C ILE A 80 10.67 -1.27 11.29
N ALA A 81 11.70 -1.22 10.45
CA ALA A 81 12.43 0.01 10.19
C ALA A 81 11.50 1.12 9.69
N SER A 82 10.59 0.82 8.76
CA SER A 82 9.58 1.78 8.28
C SER A 82 8.68 2.32 9.39
N TRP A 83 8.28 1.50 10.36
CA TRP A 83 7.49 1.96 11.51
C TRP A 83 8.30 2.87 12.43
N LEU A 84 9.52 2.49 12.76
CA LEU A 84 10.42 3.34 13.54
C LEU A 84 10.72 4.65 12.81
N GLY A 85 10.87 4.60 11.48
CA GLY A 85 11.00 5.77 10.63
C GLY A 85 9.77 6.68 10.67
N ALA A 86 8.55 6.12 10.69
CA ALA A 86 7.31 6.87 10.83
C ALA A 86 7.21 7.57 12.21
N VAL A 87 7.65 6.92 13.28
CA VAL A 87 7.76 7.54 14.61
C VAL A 87 8.79 8.66 14.61
N ALA A 88 9.99 8.39 14.10
CA ALA A 88 11.06 9.39 14.00
C ALA A 88 10.65 10.59 13.13
N TRP A 89 9.88 10.35 12.07
CA TRP A 89 9.34 11.38 11.19
C TRP A 89 8.44 12.36 11.95
N ILE A 90 7.43 11.87 12.66
CA ILE A 90 6.55 12.72 13.47
C ILE A 90 7.36 13.42 14.57
N PHE A 91 8.28 12.69 15.22
CA PHE A 91 9.12 13.27 16.26
C PHE A 91 10.01 14.40 15.74
N ALA A 92 10.57 14.28 14.54
CA ALA A 92 11.35 15.35 13.91
C ALA A 92 10.51 16.62 13.70
N TRP A 93 9.26 16.48 13.26
CA TRP A 93 8.33 17.62 13.13
C TRP A 93 7.99 18.26 14.48
N VAL A 94 7.81 17.46 15.53
CA VAL A 94 7.61 17.98 16.89
C VAL A 94 8.83 18.75 17.37
N VAL A 95 10.05 18.22 17.18
CA VAL A 95 11.30 18.91 17.54
C VAL A 95 11.44 20.22 16.76
N ALA A 96 11.18 20.20 15.44
CA ALA A 96 11.25 21.40 14.60
C ALA A 96 10.24 22.47 15.05
N ALA A 97 9.01 22.07 15.37
CA ALA A 97 7.96 22.97 15.84
C ALA A 97 8.21 23.55 17.25
N ASN A 98 9.07 22.90 18.04
CA ASN A 98 9.45 23.35 19.39
C ASN A 98 10.85 23.95 19.46
N GLY A 99 11.49 24.20 18.31
CA GLY A 99 12.78 24.86 18.23
C GLY A 99 12.78 26.28 18.83
N PRO A 100 13.96 26.78 19.26
CA PRO A 100 14.08 28.11 19.83
C PRO A 100 13.66 29.19 18.81
N MET A 101 13.03 30.25 19.30
CA MET A 101 12.69 31.41 18.45
C MET A 101 13.97 32.22 18.20
N VAL A 102 14.32 32.38 16.93
CA VAL A 102 15.44 33.20 16.47
C VAL A 102 14.88 34.44 15.77
N GLY A 103 15.25 35.62 16.28
CA GLY A 103 14.88 36.89 15.67
C GLY A 103 15.76 37.21 14.47
N SER A 104 15.16 37.54 13.34
CA SER A 104 15.82 37.99 12.10
C SER A 104 15.45 39.44 11.78
N GLY A 105 15.68 40.36 12.73
CA GLY A 105 15.50 41.81 12.56
C GLY A 105 14.05 42.28 12.39
N VAL A 106 13.34 41.81 11.36
CA VAL A 106 11.96 42.15 11.01
C VAL A 106 10.99 41.01 11.35
N ASP A 107 11.43 39.75 11.27
CA ASP A 107 10.61 38.56 11.56
C ASP A 107 11.30 37.63 12.56
N ALA A 108 10.53 36.89 13.36
CA ALA A 108 11.03 35.80 14.20
C ALA A 108 10.61 34.45 13.61
N TYR A 109 11.53 33.50 13.55
CA TYR A 109 11.25 32.13 13.09
C TYR A 109 11.68 31.11 14.15
N ARG A 110 11.12 29.89 14.09
CA ARG A 110 11.58 28.77 14.92
C ARG A 110 12.75 28.06 14.25
N ASP A 111 13.88 27.97 14.94
CA ASP A 111 15.03 27.21 14.46
C ASP A 111 14.80 25.71 14.67
N GLY A 112 14.52 25.01 13.58
CA GLY A 112 14.31 23.56 13.56
C GLY A 112 15.58 22.73 13.37
N ALA A 113 16.79 23.31 13.40
CA ALA A 113 18.01 22.62 13.00
C ALA A 113 18.29 21.32 13.79
N ALA A 114 17.90 21.26 15.06
CA ALA A 114 18.05 20.06 15.89
C ALA A 114 17.24 18.85 15.38
N ALA A 115 16.21 19.08 14.56
CA ALA A 115 15.40 18.01 13.97
C ALA A 115 16.10 17.32 12.78
N PHE A 116 17.08 17.95 12.13
CA PHE A 116 17.67 17.43 10.88
C PHE A 116 18.23 16.00 11.01
N PRO A 117 19.02 15.63 12.04
CA PRO A 117 19.53 14.27 12.15
C PRO A 117 18.43 13.22 12.26
N ILE A 118 17.39 13.53 13.05
CA ILE A 118 16.22 12.65 13.26
C ILE A 118 15.44 12.53 11.95
N TYR A 119 15.25 13.65 11.27
CA TYR A 119 14.55 13.74 10.00
C TYR A 119 15.24 12.90 8.91
N PHE A 120 16.56 13.01 8.75
CA PHE A 120 17.30 12.20 7.78
C PHE A 120 17.28 10.71 8.12
N ALA A 121 17.43 10.36 9.40
CA ALA A 121 17.28 8.98 9.84
C ALA A 121 15.88 8.44 9.50
N ALA A 122 14.83 9.24 9.73
CA ALA A 122 13.46 8.88 9.36
C ALA A 122 13.35 8.61 7.85
N LEU A 123 13.86 9.49 6.98
CA LEU A 123 13.80 9.29 5.53
C LEU A 123 14.44 7.97 5.06
N VAL A 124 15.59 7.62 5.62
CA VAL A 124 16.28 6.35 5.33
C VAL A 124 15.42 5.17 5.77
N MET A 125 14.89 5.23 6.99
CA MET A 125 14.05 4.18 7.57
C MET A 125 12.70 4.01 6.85
N LEU A 126 12.09 5.11 6.40
CA LEU A 126 10.87 5.08 5.58
C LEU A 126 11.13 4.44 4.21
N SER A 127 12.26 4.79 3.58
CA SER A 127 12.68 4.19 2.30
C SER A 127 12.93 2.69 2.41
N ALA A 128 13.38 2.21 3.58
CA ALA A 128 13.52 0.78 3.87
C ALA A 128 12.20 0.03 3.66
N GLY A 129 11.05 0.61 4.01
CA GLY A 129 9.73 0.01 3.77
C GLY A 129 9.47 -0.26 2.29
N LEU A 130 9.82 0.66 1.39
CA LEU A 130 9.68 0.47 -0.05
C LEU A 130 10.67 -0.57 -0.60
N ILE A 131 11.90 -0.59 -0.09
CA ILE A 131 12.88 -1.63 -0.42
C ILE A 131 12.34 -3.00 0.00
N GLY A 132 11.76 -3.11 1.20
CA GLY A 132 11.11 -4.32 1.68
C GLY A 132 9.97 -4.78 0.77
N GLN A 133 9.17 -3.84 0.26
CA GLN A 133 8.13 -4.16 -0.74
C GLN A 133 8.73 -4.66 -2.06
N MET A 134 9.85 -4.10 -2.54
CA MET A 134 10.53 -4.63 -3.73
C MET A 134 11.06 -6.06 -3.54
N ILE A 135 11.52 -6.40 -2.34
CA ILE A 135 11.97 -7.77 -2.01
C ILE A 135 10.76 -8.72 -1.96
N ARG A 136 9.66 -8.27 -1.32
CA ARG A 136 8.45 -9.07 -1.13
C ARG A 136 7.68 -9.30 -2.45
N LEU A 137 7.55 -8.28 -3.30
CA LEU A 137 6.70 -8.38 -4.48
C LEU A 137 7.28 -9.30 -5.57
N PRO A 138 6.48 -10.21 -6.15
CA PRO A 138 6.92 -11.10 -7.22
C PRO A 138 7.22 -10.33 -8.52
N GLY A 139 8.00 -10.92 -9.42
CA GLY A 139 8.38 -10.29 -10.69
C GLY A 139 7.20 -9.92 -11.60
N ARG A 140 6.06 -10.60 -11.47
CA ARG A 140 4.80 -10.27 -12.19
C ARG A 140 4.20 -8.93 -11.76
N ALA A 141 4.46 -8.44 -10.55
CA ALA A 141 3.96 -7.18 -10.03
C ALA A 141 4.79 -5.97 -10.52
N ARG A 142 5.01 -5.86 -11.84
CA ARG A 142 5.92 -4.86 -12.45
C ARG A 142 5.56 -3.42 -12.10
N ALA A 143 4.28 -3.07 -12.20
CA ALA A 143 3.79 -1.73 -11.86
C ALA A 143 4.09 -1.41 -10.38
N ALA A 144 3.78 -2.33 -9.48
CA ALA A 144 4.01 -2.14 -8.05
C ALA A 144 5.49 -1.95 -7.71
N ARG A 145 6.35 -2.76 -8.33
CA ARG A 145 7.82 -2.67 -8.17
C ARG A 145 8.36 -1.35 -8.72
N LEU A 146 7.85 -0.90 -9.86
CA LEU A 146 8.21 0.41 -10.42
C LEU A 146 7.79 1.55 -9.49
N GLY A 147 6.59 1.48 -8.93
CA GLY A 147 6.12 2.44 -7.92
C GLY A 147 7.03 2.48 -6.70
N ALA A 148 7.35 1.32 -6.11
CA ALA A 148 8.30 1.24 -5.00
C ALA A 148 9.67 1.83 -5.38
N PHE A 149 10.20 1.49 -6.55
CA PHE A 149 11.49 2.00 -7.05
C PHE A 149 11.50 3.53 -7.16
N ILE A 150 10.50 4.12 -7.81
CA ILE A 150 10.38 5.58 -7.93
C ILE A 150 10.26 6.22 -6.54
N GLY A 151 9.46 5.63 -5.65
CA GLY A 151 9.25 6.14 -4.29
C GLY A 151 10.54 6.17 -3.44
N ILE A 152 11.43 5.17 -3.61
CA ILE A 152 12.72 5.10 -2.88
C ILE A 152 13.57 6.34 -3.16
N PHE A 153 13.51 6.91 -4.36
CA PHE A 153 14.27 8.11 -4.71
C PHE A 153 13.46 9.39 -4.49
N ALA A 154 12.17 9.38 -4.82
CA ALA A 154 11.31 10.56 -4.69
C ALA A 154 11.14 11.01 -3.23
N ALA A 155 11.02 10.06 -2.27
CA ALA A 155 10.83 10.41 -0.87
C ALA A 155 12.05 11.17 -0.26
N PRO A 156 13.30 10.67 -0.36
CA PRO A 156 14.45 11.43 0.13
C PRO A 156 14.66 12.75 -0.60
N LEU A 157 14.44 12.79 -1.92
CA LEU A 157 14.61 14.01 -2.71
C LEU A 157 13.62 15.09 -2.30
N TRP A 158 12.33 14.76 -2.13
CA TRP A 158 11.39 15.72 -1.56
C TRP A 158 11.78 16.12 -0.14
N GLY A 159 12.33 15.18 0.63
CA GLY A 159 12.71 15.45 2.00
C GLY A 159 13.85 16.45 2.18
N LEU A 160 14.67 16.72 1.15
CA LEU A 160 15.68 17.78 1.21
C LEU A 160 15.09 19.18 1.42
N GLY A 161 13.81 19.37 1.10
CA GLY A 161 13.11 20.59 1.49
C GLY A 161 11.71 20.72 0.89
N PRO A 162 10.81 21.44 1.56
CA PRO A 162 9.42 21.60 1.13
C PRO A 162 9.27 22.27 -0.24
N TRP A 163 10.27 23.00 -0.74
CA TRP A 163 10.26 23.60 -2.08
C TRP A 163 10.36 22.59 -3.23
N LEU A 164 10.73 21.34 -2.94
CA LEU A 164 10.86 20.27 -3.91
C LEU A 164 9.52 19.54 -4.17
N LEU A 165 8.44 20.30 -4.30
CA LEU A 165 7.05 19.83 -4.36
C LEU A 165 6.79 18.85 -5.52
N VAL A 166 7.54 18.95 -6.62
CA VAL A 166 7.46 18.00 -7.74
C VAL A 166 7.78 16.58 -7.27
N PHE A 167 8.80 16.40 -6.42
CA PHE A 167 9.15 15.08 -5.89
C PHE A 167 8.10 14.55 -4.92
N ALA A 168 7.36 15.42 -4.22
CA ALA A 168 6.21 15.01 -3.41
C ALA A 168 5.10 14.43 -4.30
N LEU A 169 4.75 15.10 -5.41
CA LEU A 169 3.75 14.61 -6.35
C LEU A 169 4.19 13.29 -7.01
N VAL A 170 5.48 13.18 -7.37
CA VAL A 170 6.06 11.93 -7.89
C VAL A 170 5.99 10.82 -6.85
N LEU A 171 6.29 11.10 -5.57
CA LEU A 171 6.15 10.13 -4.49
C LEU A 171 4.69 9.67 -4.35
N LEU A 172 3.73 10.59 -4.36
CA LEU A 172 2.31 10.25 -4.26
C LEU A 172 1.86 9.36 -5.44
N LEU A 173 2.25 9.71 -6.67
CA LEU A 173 1.99 8.87 -7.84
C LEU A 173 2.63 7.48 -7.71
N ALA A 174 3.86 7.42 -7.20
CA ALA A 174 4.59 6.19 -6.96
C ALA A 174 3.89 5.29 -5.92
N LEU A 175 3.33 5.87 -4.85
CA LEU A 175 2.55 5.17 -3.84
C LEU A 175 1.21 4.66 -4.38
N LEU A 176 0.54 5.42 -5.26
CA LEU A 176 -0.65 4.92 -5.97
C LEU A 176 -0.31 3.73 -6.86
N LEU A 177 0.77 3.84 -7.63
CA LEU A 177 1.21 2.76 -8.52
C LEU A 177 1.59 1.50 -7.74
N LEU A 178 2.26 1.66 -6.59
CA LEU A 178 2.56 0.59 -5.65
C LEU A 178 1.27 -0.09 -5.14
N ALA A 179 0.36 0.68 -4.54
CA ALA A 179 -0.82 0.15 -3.88
C ALA A 179 -1.79 -0.52 -4.87
N VAL A 180 -2.11 0.15 -5.99
CA VAL A 180 -3.00 -0.39 -7.03
C VAL A 180 -2.35 -1.59 -7.70
N GLY A 181 -1.07 -1.50 -8.07
CA GLY A 181 -0.35 -2.59 -8.72
C GLY A 181 -0.24 -3.83 -7.84
N ALA A 182 0.03 -3.67 -6.54
CA ALA A 182 0.18 -4.81 -5.63
C ALA A 182 -1.16 -5.44 -5.28
N TRP A 183 -2.22 -4.65 -5.14
CA TRP A 183 -3.58 -5.14 -4.97
C TRP A 183 -4.11 -5.86 -6.22
N TRP A 184 -3.78 -5.36 -7.40
CA TRP A 184 -4.20 -5.99 -8.66
C TRP A 184 -3.65 -7.41 -8.80
N VAL A 185 -2.43 -7.64 -8.31
CA VAL A 185 -1.77 -8.95 -8.36
C VAL A 185 -2.12 -9.84 -7.15
N GLY A 186 -2.93 -9.34 -6.21
CA GLY A 186 -3.37 -10.09 -5.03
C GLY A 186 -2.33 -10.17 -3.90
N GLU A 187 -1.25 -9.39 -3.96
CA GLU A 187 -0.17 -9.41 -2.95
C GLU A 187 -0.48 -8.52 -1.75
N TRP A 188 -1.37 -7.54 -1.93
CA TRP A 188 -1.84 -6.65 -0.87
C TRP A 188 -3.31 -6.88 -0.59
N SER A 189 -3.68 -6.87 0.69
CA SER A 189 -5.08 -6.89 1.11
C SER A 189 -5.82 -5.65 0.59
N GLY A 190 -7.12 -5.80 0.33
CA GLY A 190 -8.00 -4.68 -0.04
C GLY A 190 -7.94 -3.51 0.94
N PRO A 191 -8.04 -3.74 2.27
CA PRO A 191 -7.91 -2.67 3.26
C PRO A 191 -6.58 -1.93 3.21
N THR A 192 -5.45 -2.63 3.07
CA THR A 192 -4.13 -2.00 2.97
C THR A 192 -4.05 -1.10 1.74
N ALA A 193 -4.46 -1.63 0.58
CA ALA A 193 -4.44 -0.88 -0.66
C ALA A 193 -5.36 0.34 -0.62
N PHE A 194 -6.58 0.18 -0.08
CA PHE A 194 -7.53 1.27 0.10
C PHE A 194 -6.96 2.37 1.00
N THR A 195 -6.38 2.01 2.16
CA THR A 195 -5.75 2.98 3.07
C THR A 195 -4.68 3.79 2.34
N VAL A 196 -3.77 3.12 1.63
CA VAL A 196 -2.69 3.83 0.92
C VAL A 196 -3.23 4.72 -0.19
N VAL A 197 -4.19 4.23 -0.97
CA VAL A 197 -4.81 5.02 -2.05
C VAL A 197 -5.55 6.23 -1.49
N ALA A 198 -6.41 6.05 -0.47
CA ALA A 198 -7.22 7.12 0.11
C ALA A 198 -6.34 8.23 0.69
N VAL A 199 -5.35 7.86 1.51
CA VAL A 199 -4.39 8.81 2.08
C VAL A 199 -3.62 9.55 0.98
N THR A 200 -3.21 8.84 -0.06
CA THR A 200 -2.45 9.44 -1.17
C THR A 200 -3.30 10.39 -2.02
N VAL A 201 -4.58 10.07 -2.25
CA VAL A 201 -5.54 10.95 -2.94
C VAL A 201 -5.82 12.20 -2.11
N ILE A 202 -6.11 12.05 -0.81
CA ILE A 202 -6.33 13.19 0.09
C ILE A 202 -5.08 14.07 0.14
N GLY A 203 -3.89 13.45 0.28
CA GLY A 203 -2.63 14.17 0.28
C GLY A 203 -2.35 14.90 -1.03
N SER A 204 -2.70 14.31 -2.17
CA SER A 204 -2.59 14.97 -3.48
C SER A 204 -3.49 16.20 -3.58
N SER A 205 -4.73 16.11 -3.09
CA SER A 205 -5.65 17.26 -3.05
C SER A 205 -5.13 18.40 -2.17
N ILE A 206 -4.50 18.06 -1.03
CA ILE A 206 -3.85 19.05 -0.16
C ILE A 206 -2.70 19.73 -0.91
N MET A 207 -1.83 18.95 -1.55
CA MET A 207 -0.67 19.47 -2.31
C MET A 207 -1.10 20.39 -3.46
N VAL A 208 -2.14 20.02 -4.21
CA VAL A 208 -2.69 20.87 -5.27
C VAL A 208 -3.25 22.18 -4.70
N SER A 209 -3.94 22.14 -3.56
CA SER A 209 -4.48 23.35 -2.92
C SER A 209 -3.39 24.31 -2.44
N VAL A 210 -2.30 23.77 -1.89
CA VAL A 210 -1.12 24.54 -1.46
C VAL A 210 -0.42 25.15 -2.68
N LEU A 211 -0.21 24.37 -3.76
CA LEU A 211 0.42 24.82 -5.00
C LEU A 211 -0.41 25.85 -5.77
N GLY A 212 -1.73 25.70 -5.77
CA GLY A 212 -2.65 26.57 -6.52
C GLY A 212 -2.84 27.97 -5.92
N GLY A 213 -2.16 28.30 -4.82
CA GLY A 213 -2.29 29.60 -4.15
C GLY A 213 -3.65 29.82 -3.49
N GLY A 214 -4.47 28.77 -3.36
CA GLY A 214 -5.83 28.87 -2.81
C GLY A 214 -5.88 29.00 -1.30
N ALA A 215 -4.77 28.75 -0.60
CA ALA A 215 -4.68 28.85 0.85
C ALA A 215 -3.92 30.12 1.26
N SER A 216 -4.48 30.86 2.23
CA SER A 216 -3.70 31.88 2.94
C SER A 216 -2.53 31.22 3.69
N ARG A 217 -1.45 31.97 3.97
CA ARG A 217 -0.26 31.45 4.69
C ARG A 217 -0.59 30.56 5.92
N PRO A 218 -1.46 30.98 6.86
CA PRO A 218 -1.77 30.13 8.03
C PRO A 218 -2.52 28.84 7.66
N ILE A 219 -3.36 28.87 6.63
CA ILE A 219 -4.05 27.68 6.14
C ILE A 219 -3.06 26.73 5.47
N GLY A 220 -2.11 27.26 4.69
CA GLY A 220 -1.07 26.46 4.04
C GLY A 220 -0.20 25.69 5.04
N GLU A 221 0.19 26.30 6.15
CA GLU A 221 0.96 25.63 7.21
C GLU A 221 0.19 24.47 7.86
N VAL A 222 -1.08 24.69 8.21
CA VAL A 222 -1.95 23.64 8.78
C VAL A 222 -2.13 22.49 7.79
N LEU A 223 -2.34 22.80 6.51
CA LEU A 223 -2.46 21.82 5.44
C LEU A 223 -1.18 20.99 5.28
N MET A 224 0.00 21.61 5.37
CA MET A 224 1.27 20.88 5.31
C MET A 224 1.48 19.95 6.50
N VAL A 225 1.14 20.37 7.72
CA VAL A 225 1.19 19.49 8.91
C VAL A 225 0.23 18.31 8.76
N LEU A 226 -0.98 18.57 8.26
CA LEU A 226 -1.97 17.53 7.98
C LEU A 226 -1.46 16.55 6.92
N PHE A 227 -0.87 17.04 5.83
CA PHE A 227 -0.30 16.23 4.77
C PHE A 227 0.81 15.29 5.30
N VAL A 228 1.75 15.85 6.05
CA VAL A 228 2.86 15.11 6.68
C VAL A 228 2.35 14.03 7.65
N SER A 229 1.31 14.36 8.42
CA SER A 229 0.68 13.42 9.35
C SER A 229 -0.05 12.30 8.60
N LEU A 230 -0.80 12.64 7.56
CA LEU A 230 -1.47 11.67 6.68
C LEU A 230 -0.46 10.73 6.03
N LEU A 231 0.65 11.25 5.50
CA LEU A 231 1.68 10.43 4.86
C LEU A 231 2.27 9.39 5.82
N THR A 232 2.30 9.66 7.12
CA THR A 232 2.71 8.69 8.16
C THR A 232 1.83 7.43 8.13
N VAL A 233 0.53 7.56 7.84
CA VAL A 233 -0.40 6.43 7.73
C VAL A 233 0.00 5.50 6.56
N ASN A 234 0.48 6.04 5.44
CA ASN A 234 0.99 5.22 4.33
C ASN A 234 2.16 4.36 4.77
N TRP A 235 3.12 4.96 5.50
CA TRP A 235 4.30 4.26 5.98
C TRP A 235 3.96 3.17 7.01
N LEU A 236 2.98 3.44 7.88
CA LEU A 236 2.47 2.43 8.81
C LEU A 236 1.80 1.26 8.08
N ALA A 237 0.96 1.55 7.06
CA ALA A 237 0.31 0.52 6.25
C ALA A 237 1.32 -0.32 5.46
N ILE A 238 2.34 0.30 4.86
CA ILE A 238 3.44 -0.38 4.16
C ILE A 238 4.20 -1.30 5.11
N GLY A 239 4.57 -0.80 6.29
CA GLY A 239 5.29 -1.58 7.30
C GLY A 239 4.46 -2.75 7.84
N ALA A 240 3.17 -2.53 8.09
CA ALA A 240 2.24 -3.56 8.56
C ALA A 240 2.10 -4.70 7.55
N ASN A 241 1.98 -4.35 6.28
CA ASN A 241 1.87 -5.33 5.21
C ASN A 241 3.14 -6.19 5.07
N LEU A 242 4.32 -5.66 5.39
CA LEU A 242 5.57 -6.44 5.43
C LEU A 242 5.64 -7.42 6.62
N GLN A 243 4.76 -7.28 7.61
CA GLN A 243 4.65 -8.24 8.72
C GLN A 243 3.78 -9.46 8.38
N VAL A 244 2.96 -9.36 7.34
CA VAL A 244 2.04 -10.43 6.92
C VAL A 244 2.71 -11.32 5.87
N LEU A 245 2.65 -12.63 6.05
CA LEU A 245 3.16 -13.59 5.07
C LEU A 245 2.32 -13.52 3.78
N PRO A 246 2.91 -13.74 2.59
CA PRO A 246 2.12 -13.87 1.36
C PRO A 246 1.11 -15.01 1.47
N SER A 247 -0.07 -14.85 0.89
CA SER A 247 -1.18 -15.83 0.91
C SER A 247 -0.79 -17.22 0.40
N VAL A 248 0.18 -17.29 -0.52
CA VAL A 248 0.77 -18.55 -1.02
C VAL A 248 1.36 -19.41 0.11
N ILE A 249 1.87 -18.80 1.18
CA ILE A 249 2.46 -19.51 2.32
C ILE A 249 1.38 -19.94 3.33
N GLU A 250 0.32 -19.15 3.51
CA GLU A 250 -0.80 -19.49 4.40
C GLU A 250 -1.51 -20.77 3.95
N GLY A 251 -1.64 -20.98 2.64
CA GLY A 251 -2.18 -22.22 2.08
C GLY A 251 -1.35 -23.48 2.40
N ILE A 252 -0.03 -23.33 2.56
CA ILE A 252 0.88 -24.43 2.93
C ILE A 252 0.75 -24.75 4.41
N ALA A 253 0.81 -23.73 5.27
CA ALA A 253 0.73 -23.90 6.71
C ALA A 253 -0.62 -24.47 7.16
N GLY A 254 -1.72 -24.11 6.49
CA GLY A 254 -3.05 -24.68 6.75
C GLY A 254 -3.19 -26.14 6.29
N GLY A 255 -2.50 -26.53 5.22
CA GLY A 255 -2.55 -27.88 4.67
C GLY A 255 -1.78 -28.94 5.48
N GLU A 256 -0.61 -28.60 6.02
CA GLU A 256 0.15 -29.52 6.88
C GLU A 256 -0.61 -29.88 8.16
N ALA A 257 -1.36 -28.93 8.73
CA ALA A 257 -2.17 -29.15 9.94
C ALA A 257 -3.32 -30.13 9.71
N THR A 258 -3.87 -30.21 8.50
CA THR A 258 -4.99 -31.12 8.19
C THR A 258 -4.52 -32.54 7.87
N THR A 259 -3.30 -32.71 7.33
CA THR A 259 -2.75 -34.04 7.00
C THR A 259 -2.20 -34.80 8.21
N ALA A 260 -1.92 -34.12 9.33
CA ALA A 260 -1.37 -34.76 10.53
C ALA A 260 -2.42 -35.49 11.39
N GLU A 261 -3.73 -35.23 11.19
CA GLU A 261 -4.81 -35.78 12.02
C GLU A 261 -5.41 -37.10 11.47
N THR A 262 -4.98 -37.56 10.29
CA THR A 262 -5.54 -38.76 9.62
C THR A 262 -4.54 -39.89 9.39
N ALA A 263 -3.54 -40.05 10.25
CA ALA A 263 -2.73 -41.27 10.27
C ALA A 263 -3.40 -42.31 11.19
N PRO A 264 -3.98 -43.42 10.68
CA PRO A 264 -4.44 -44.51 11.53
C PRO A 264 -3.23 -45.20 12.17
N ALA A 265 -3.36 -45.51 13.46
CA ALA A 265 -2.42 -46.30 14.25
C ALA A 265 -2.39 -47.78 13.81
#